data_AF-A0AAP0KL95-F1
#
_entry.id   AF-A0AAP0KL95-F1
#
_cell.length_a   1.000
_cell.length_b   1.000
_cell.length_c   1.000
_cell.angle_alpha   90.00
_cell.angle_beta   90.00
_cell.angle_gamma   90.00
#
_symmetry.space_group_name_H-M   'P 1'
#
loop_
_entity.id
_entity.type
_entity.pdbx_description
1 polymer ?
#
loop_
_entity_poly.entity_id
_entity_poly.type
_entity_poly.pdbx_seq_one_letter_code
_entity_poly.pdbx_strand_id
1 'polypeptide(L)'
;MIGRKNGGRVSPLVLVMLALGFFVVSYNLATMVIRNRSSNAGVSHLSIDPVIQMPNNLKRVEKPRLPFHVAVTATDAPYNKWQCRIMYYWYKKMKDLPGSDMGGFTRILHSGRHDNLMDEIPTFVVDPLPAGLDRGYIVLNRPWAFVQWLEKATIEEEYVLMAEPDQVFIKPLPNLAHGAYPAAFPFFYIKAAENEKLIRKFYPVNRGPVTDVDPIGNSPVIIKKSVLNEVAPTWMNVSMRMKEDPETDREFGWVLEMYGYAVASALHGVKHILRKDFMIQPPWDLKIDGTFMIHYTYGCDYSLKGELTYGKIGEWRFDKRSYLRGPPPKNLPLPPPGVPESVVTLVKRVNEATANIPGWDTA
;
A
#
# COMPACT_ATOMS: atom_id res chain seq x y z
N MET A 1 58.07 5.24 11.02
CA MET A 1 57.29 6.00 10.03
C MET A 1 56.62 5.01 9.08
N ILE A 2 55.40 4.53 9.41
CA ILE A 2 54.56 3.74 8.50
C ILE A 2 53.10 4.13 8.80
N GLY A 3 52.44 4.74 7.81
CA GLY A 3 51.08 5.26 7.91
C GLY A 3 50.01 4.18 7.76
N ARG A 4 48.97 4.27 8.59
CA ARG A 4 47.71 3.53 8.41
C ARG A 4 46.87 4.22 7.33
N LYS A 5 46.54 3.50 6.26
CA LYS A 5 45.53 3.88 5.27
C LYS A 5 44.14 3.85 5.90
N ASN A 6 43.42 4.97 5.84
CA ASN A 6 41.99 5.04 6.15
C ASN A 6 41.18 4.33 5.05
N GLY A 7 40.49 3.26 5.40
CA GLY A 7 39.42 2.70 4.57
C GLY A 7 38.21 3.63 4.59
N GLY A 8 37.86 4.19 3.43
CA GLY A 8 36.73 5.10 3.28
C GLY A 8 35.40 4.42 3.61
N ARG A 9 34.70 4.91 4.63
CA ARG A 9 33.29 4.57 4.88
C ARG A 9 32.43 5.18 3.79
N VAL A 10 31.73 4.33 3.02
CA VAL A 10 30.72 4.76 2.06
C VAL A 10 29.51 5.30 2.84
N SER A 11 29.06 6.51 2.50
CA SER A 11 27.92 7.16 3.16
C SER A 11 26.63 6.34 3.00
N PRO A 12 25.78 6.22 4.04
CA PRO A 12 24.46 5.59 3.94
C PRO A 12 23.61 6.15 2.80
N LEU A 13 23.81 7.42 2.44
CA LEU A 13 23.12 8.09 1.35
C LEU A 13 23.49 7.51 -0.03
N VAL A 14 24.73 7.05 -0.19
CA VAL A 14 25.21 6.39 -1.41
C VAL A 14 24.65 4.97 -1.50
N LEU A 15 24.48 4.27 -0.38
CA LEU A 15 23.85 2.95 -0.34
C LEU A 15 22.35 3.02 -0.69
N VAL A 16 21.64 4.04 -0.20
CA VAL A 16 20.23 4.31 -0.57
C VAL A 16 20.11 4.66 -2.06
N MET A 17 21.01 5.48 -2.59
CA MET A 17 21.05 5.82 -4.02
C MET A 17 21.39 4.61 -4.90
N LEU A 18 22.28 3.73 -4.46
CA LEU A 18 22.63 2.49 -5.17
C LEU A 18 21.48 1.47 -5.16
N ALA A 19 20.75 1.35 -4.04
CA ALA A 19 19.56 0.51 -3.96
C ALA A 19 18.42 1.03 -4.85
N LEU A 20 18.22 2.36 -4.91
CA LEU A 20 17.28 3.01 -5.82
C LEU A 20 17.71 2.93 -7.29
N GLY A 21 19.02 2.96 -7.58
CA GLY A 21 19.55 2.75 -8.92
C GLY A 21 19.33 1.32 -9.43
N PHE A 22 19.53 0.32 -8.56
CA PHE A 22 19.21 -1.08 -8.87
C PHE A 22 17.72 -1.29 -9.12
N PHE A 23 16.85 -0.56 -8.42
CA PHE A 23 15.39 -0.57 -8.62
C PHE A 23 15.00 -0.11 -10.04
N VAL A 24 15.63 0.94 -10.57
CA VAL A 24 15.34 1.40 -11.95
C VAL A 24 15.70 0.33 -12.98
N VAL A 25 16.86 -0.34 -12.81
CA VAL A 25 17.35 -1.32 -13.79
C VAL A 25 16.55 -2.63 -13.74
N SER A 26 16.28 -3.18 -12.55
CA SER A 26 15.52 -4.43 -12.41
C SER A 26 14.04 -4.24 -12.77
N TYR A 27 13.45 -3.09 -12.45
CA TYR A 27 12.08 -2.73 -12.83
C TYR A 27 11.92 -2.56 -14.35
N ASN A 28 12.86 -1.90 -15.02
CA ASN A 28 12.85 -1.73 -16.48
C ASN A 28 12.98 -3.08 -17.23
N LEU A 29 13.69 -4.05 -16.64
CA LEU A 29 13.82 -5.39 -17.23
C LEU A 29 12.54 -6.21 -17.07
N ALA A 30 11.91 -6.17 -15.89
CA ALA A 30 10.68 -6.90 -15.60
C ALA A 30 9.50 -6.41 -16.48
N THR A 31 9.35 -5.09 -16.66
CA THR A 31 8.29 -4.50 -17.48
C THR A 31 8.45 -4.75 -18.98
N MET A 32 9.70 -4.78 -19.48
CA MET A 32 9.98 -5.16 -20.87
C MET A 32 9.55 -6.60 -21.16
N VAL A 33 9.78 -7.52 -20.21
CA VAL A 33 9.36 -8.93 -20.32
C VAL A 33 7.84 -9.08 -20.24
N ILE A 34 7.17 -8.30 -19.38
CA ILE A 34 5.69 -8.28 -19.27
C ILE A 34 5.04 -7.81 -20.57
N ARG A 35 5.59 -6.77 -21.22
CA ARG A 35 5.09 -6.27 -22.50
C ARG A 35 5.24 -7.28 -23.64
N ASN A 36 6.36 -8.01 -23.70
CA ASN A 36 6.59 -9.01 -24.74
C ASN A 36 5.70 -10.26 -24.58
N ARG A 37 5.25 -10.58 -23.36
CA ARG A 37 4.29 -11.66 -23.10
C ARG A 37 2.83 -11.25 -23.34
N SER A 38 2.48 -10.00 -23.05
CA SER A 38 1.14 -9.45 -23.29
C SER A 38 0.76 -9.37 -24.77
N SER A 39 1.74 -9.27 -25.67
CA SER A 39 1.51 -9.24 -27.12
C SER A 39 1.22 -10.61 -27.75
N ASN A 40 1.37 -11.72 -27.02
CA ASN A 40 1.24 -13.09 -27.56
C ASN A 40 0.15 -13.96 -26.92
N ALA A 41 -0.68 -13.43 -26.03
CA ALA A 41 -1.76 -14.20 -25.42
C ALA A 41 -3.09 -13.93 -26.14
N GLY A 42 -3.43 -14.81 -27.08
CA GLY A 42 -4.75 -14.85 -27.71
C GLY A 42 -5.86 -15.09 -26.69
N VAL A 43 -6.92 -14.30 -26.80
CA VAL A 43 -8.09 -14.30 -25.92
C VAL A 43 -8.96 -15.54 -26.20
N SER A 44 -9.15 -16.41 -25.20
CA SER A 44 -10.27 -17.36 -25.17
C SER A 44 -11.23 -16.96 -24.04
N HIS A 45 -12.42 -16.54 -24.43
CA HIS A 45 -13.54 -16.23 -23.54
C HIS A 45 -14.17 -17.53 -23.02
N LEU A 46 -14.11 -17.77 -21.70
CA LEU A 46 -15.05 -18.64 -21.00
C LEU A 46 -15.51 -17.93 -19.72
N SER A 47 -16.69 -17.35 -19.81
CA SER A 47 -17.44 -16.75 -18.70
C SER A 47 -18.10 -17.85 -17.88
N ILE A 48 -17.69 -17.99 -16.62
CA ILE A 48 -18.48 -18.65 -15.58
C ILE A 48 -18.45 -17.72 -14.37
N ASP A 49 -19.58 -17.06 -14.14
CA ASP A 49 -19.83 -16.16 -13.02
C ASP A 49 -20.65 -16.92 -11.96
N PRO A 50 -20.16 -17.13 -10.73
CA PRO A 50 -20.98 -17.63 -9.65
C PRO A 50 -21.33 -16.50 -8.67
N VAL A 51 -21.92 -15.41 -9.15
CA VAL A 51 -22.69 -14.52 -8.27
C VAL A 51 -24.09 -15.09 -8.12
N ILE A 52 -24.36 -15.75 -6.99
CA ILE A 52 -25.72 -16.07 -6.57
C ILE A 52 -26.49 -14.75 -6.45
N GLN A 53 -27.44 -14.51 -7.36
CA GLN A 53 -28.31 -13.33 -7.28
C GLN A 53 -29.13 -13.36 -5.99
N MET A 54 -29.00 -12.32 -5.16
CA MET A 54 -29.82 -12.16 -3.95
C MET A 54 -31.30 -11.95 -4.31
N PRO A 55 -32.23 -12.66 -3.65
CA PRO A 55 -33.67 -12.41 -3.78
C PRO A 55 -34.06 -10.97 -3.43
N ASN A 56 -34.97 -10.38 -4.22
CA ASN A 56 -35.40 -8.97 -4.10
C ASN A 56 -35.97 -8.57 -2.73
N ASN A 57 -36.42 -9.53 -1.95
CA ASN A 57 -36.99 -9.41 -0.61
C ASN A 57 -35.94 -9.20 0.50
N LEU A 58 -34.64 -9.33 0.22
CA LEU A 58 -33.55 -8.98 1.15
C LEU A 58 -32.98 -7.57 0.93
N LYS A 59 -33.44 -6.84 -0.10
CA LYS A 59 -32.96 -5.47 -0.42
C LYS A 59 -33.34 -4.40 0.61
N ARG A 60 -34.11 -4.75 1.65
CA ARG A 60 -34.76 -3.80 2.56
C ARG A 60 -34.66 -4.16 4.04
N VAL A 61 -33.65 -4.93 4.42
CA VAL A 61 -33.16 -4.91 5.80
C VAL A 61 -31.98 -3.97 5.79
N GLU A 62 -32.08 -2.81 6.46
CA GLU A 62 -30.92 -1.99 6.73
C GLU A 62 -29.90 -2.87 7.43
N LYS A 63 -28.83 -3.26 6.71
CA LYS A 63 -27.71 -3.95 7.34
C LYS A 63 -27.19 -3.00 8.42
N PRO A 64 -26.97 -3.48 9.66
CA PRO A 64 -26.33 -2.67 10.68
C PRO A 64 -25.05 -2.08 10.10
N ARG A 65 -24.86 -0.76 10.24
CA ARG A 65 -23.63 -0.10 9.85
C ARG A 65 -22.49 -0.74 10.64
N LEU A 66 -21.53 -1.36 9.96
CA LEU A 66 -20.35 -1.98 10.58
C LEU A 66 -19.13 -1.13 10.25
N PRO A 67 -18.85 -0.07 11.03
CA PRO A 67 -17.75 0.83 10.73
C PRO A 67 -16.39 0.13 10.86
N PHE A 68 -15.39 0.67 10.18
CA PHE A 68 -14.00 0.24 10.28
C PHE A 68 -13.07 1.40 10.65
N HIS A 69 -12.09 1.13 11.50
CA HIS A 69 -11.03 2.08 11.85
C HIS A 69 -10.00 2.16 10.73
N VAL A 70 -9.64 3.36 10.27
CA VAL A 70 -8.59 3.55 9.25
C VAL A 70 -7.23 3.62 9.94
N ALA A 71 -6.31 2.72 9.59
CA ALA A 71 -4.97 2.67 10.14
C ALA A 71 -3.94 2.87 9.04
N VAL A 72 -3.11 3.91 9.17
CA VAL A 72 -2.02 4.22 8.23
C VAL A 72 -0.69 4.13 8.97
N THR A 73 0.23 3.30 8.47
CA THR A 73 1.59 3.22 9.01
C THR A 73 2.50 4.26 8.36
N ALA A 74 3.30 4.97 9.18
CA ALA A 74 4.15 6.03 8.70
C ALA A 74 5.41 6.22 9.54
N THR A 75 6.44 6.78 8.91
CA THR A 75 7.60 7.38 9.59
C THR A 75 7.42 8.88 9.77
N ASP A 76 8.28 9.49 10.59
CA ASP A 76 8.43 10.93 10.76
C ASP A 76 9.22 11.61 9.62
N ALA A 77 9.54 10.88 8.54
CA ALA A 77 10.22 11.45 7.38
C ALA A 77 9.32 12.49 6.68
N PRO A 78 9.87 13.61 6.16
CA PRO A 78 9.11 14.60 5.40
C PRO A 78 8.26 13.98 4.28
N TYR A 79 8.83 12.96 3.61
CA TYR A 79 8.15 12.16 2.62
C TYR A 79 6.80 11.59 3.13
N ASN A 80 6.78 10.87 4.26
CA ASN A 80 5.52 10.32 4.77
C ASN A 80 4.61 11.38 5.39
N LYS A 81 5.18 12.45 5.98
CA LYS A 81 4.41 13.52 6.58
C LYS A 81 3.41 14.13 5.59
N TRP A 82 3.88 14.62 4.45
CA TRP A 82 2.98 15.27 3.49
C TRP A 82 1.95 14.29 2.90
N GLN A 83 2.33 13.02 2.70
CA GLN A 83 1.43 11.97 2.23
C GLN A 83 0.31 11.70 3.23
N CYS A 84 0.64 11.54 4.52
CA CYS A 84 -0.34 11.33 5.58
C CYS A 84 -1.34 12.49 5.70
N ARG A 85 -0.88 13.74 5.53
CA ARG A 85 -1.76 14.91 5.59
C ARG A 85 -2.77 14.92 4.45
N ILE A 86 -2.36 14.58 3.22
CA ILE A 86 -3.27 14.44 2.07
C ILE A 86 -4.27 13.31 2.31
N MET A 87 -3.80 12.13 2.74
CA MET A 87 -4.65 10.99 3.07
C MET A 87 -5.68 11.34 4.14
N TYR A 88 -5.25 12.01 5.22
CA TYR A 88 -6.12 12.41 6.32
C TYR A 88 -7.14 13.50 5.92
N TYR A 89 -6.74 14.47 5.09
CA TYR A 89 -7.66 15.45 4.51
C TYR A 89 -8.79 14.76 3.74
N TRP A 90 -8.46 13.80 2.89
CA TRP A 90 -9.45 13.07 2.10
C TRP A 90 -10.29 12.10 2.93
N TYR A 91 -9.72 11.46 3.94
CA TYR A 91 -10.48 10.70 4.94
C TYR A 91 -11.59 11.58 5.57
N LYS A 92 -11.24 12.76 6.08
CA LYS A 92 -12.21 13.68 6.71
C LYS A 92 -13.33 14.09 5.76
N LYS A 93 -12.99 14.35 4.50
CA LYS A 93 -13.98 14.71 3.46
C LYS A 93 -14.94 13.57 3.12
N MET A 94 -14.52 12.32 3.27
CA MET A 94 -15.29 11.15 2.82
C MET A 94 -16.03 10.42 3.94
N LYS A 95 -15.56 10.54 5.20
CA LYS A 95 -16.06 9.80 6.37
C LYS A 95 -17.56 9.99 6.61
N ASP A 96 -18.04 11.22 6.52
CA ASP A 96 -19.40 11.58 6.89
C ASP A 96 -20.36 11.63 5.69
N LEU A 97 -19.86 11.25 4.50
CA LEU A 97 -20.69 11.17 3.31
C LEU A 97 -21.56 9.90 3.30
N PRO A 98 -22.77 9.95 2.71
CA PRO A 98 -23.62 8.78 2.55
C PRO A 98 -22.90 7.61 1.87
N GLY A 99 -23.04 6.42 2.44
CA GLY A 99 -22.38 5.20 1.96
C GLY A 99 -20.96 4.98 2.48
N SER A 100 -20.45 5.83 3.38
CA SER A 100 -19.21 5.53 4.09
C SER A 100 -19.43 4.78 5.40
N ASP A 101 -18.62 3.74 5.61
CA ASP A 101 -18.48 3.04 6.89
C ASP A 101 -17.14 3.36 7.57
N MET A 102 -16.50 4.47 7.22
CA MET A 102 -15.26 4.89 7.89
C MET A 102 -15.57 5.35 9.32
N GLY A 103 -14.96 4.69 10.29
CA GLY A 103 -14.96 5.04 11.71
C GLY A 103 -13.80 5.98 12.06
N GLY A 104 -13.08 5.70 13.13
CA GLY A 104 -11.87 6.41 13.55
C GLY A 104 -10.71 6.33 12.55
N PHE A 105 -9.67 7.12 12.81
CA PHE A 105 -8.44 7.13 12.04
C PHE A 105 -7.25 7.15 12.99
N THR A 106 -6.23 6.35 12.72
CA THR A 106 -4.95 6.40 13.42
C THR A 106 -3.81 6.39 12.43
N ARG A 107 -2.90 7.35 12.57
CA ARG A 107 -1.54 7.26 12.03
C ARG A 107 -0.66 6.51 13.03
N ILE A 108 -0.23 5.30 12.68
CA ILE A 108 0.70 4.52 13.49
C ILE A 108 2.12 4.98 13.15
N LEU A 109 2.67 5.83 14.01
CA LEU A 109 3.99 6.45 13.83
C LEU A 109 5.08 5.53 14.41
N HIS A 110 5.76 4.81 13.54
CA HIS A 110 6.74 3.79 13.92
C HIS A 110 8.19 4.28 13.90
N SER A 111 8.38 5.58 14.15
CA SER A 111 9.70 6.20 14.33
C SER A 111 10.17 6.21 15.79
N GLY A 112 9.35 5.74 16.75
CA GLY A 112 9.67 5.73 18.18
C GLY A 112 9.73 7.11 18.84
N ARG A 113 9.29 8.17 18.15
CA ARG A 113 9.28 9.54 18.68
C ARG A 113 8.09 10.32 18.16
N HIS A 114 7.67 11.30 18.95
CA HIS A 114 6.60 12.22 18.60
C HIS A 114 7.04 13.16 17.47
N ASP A 115 6.09 13.64 16.68
CA ASP A 115 6.31 14.68 15.68
C ASP A 115 5.20 15.74 15.70
N ASN A 116 5.39 16.81 14.92
CA ASN A 116 4.47 17.94 14.84
C ASN A 116 3.11 17.62 14.20
N LEU A 117 2.93 16.47 13.54
CA LEU A 117 1.64 16.11 12.95
C LEU A 117 0.68 15.49 13.98
N MET A 118 1.14 15.21 15.20
CA MET A 118 0.28 14.70 16.26
C MET A 118 -0.80 15.70 16.68
N ASP A 119 -0.57 16.99 16.47
CA ASP A 119 -1.57 18.05 16.70
C ASP A 119 -2.66 18.09 15.61
N GLU A 120 -2.41 17.48 14.45
CA GLU A 120 -3.30 17.48 13.29
C GLU A 120 -3.98 16.13 13.05
N ILE A 121 -3.23 15.03 13.19
CA ILE A 121 -3.65 13.68 12.83
C ILE A 121 -3.62 12.82 14.09
N PRO A 122 -4.72 12.15 14.46
CA PRO A 122 -4.71 11.20 15.57
C PRO A 122 -3.61 10.16 15.34
N THR A 123 -2.65 10.12 16.26
CA THR A 123 -1.39 9.39 16.07
C THR A 123 -1.14 8.49 17.27
N PHE A 124 -0.71 7.26 17.01
CA PHE A 124 -0.22 6.35 18.03
C PHE A 124 1.26 6.06 17.75
N VAL A 125 2.13 6.39 18.71
CA VAL A 125 3.58 6.22 18.56
C VAL A 125 3.97 4.82 19.01
N VAL A 126 4.75 4.13 18.18
CA VAL A 126 5.28 2.80 18.45
C VAL A 126 6.77 2.76 18.15
N ASP A 127 7.46 1.81 18.78
CA ASP A 127 8.89 1.67 18.60
C ASP A 127 9.20 1.05 17.22
N PRO A 128 10.27 1.51 16.53
CA PRO A 128 10.77 0.78 15.37
C PRO A 128 11.31 -0.59 15.79
N LEU A 129 11.59 -1.43 14.81
CA LEU A 129 12.40 -2.63 15.03
C LEU A 129 13.77 -2.23 15.59
N PRO A 130 14.35 -3.05 16.49
CA PRO A 130 15.73 -2.89 16.93
C PRO A 130 16.70 -2.68 15.76
N ALA A 131 17.68 -1.81 15.96
CA ALA A 131 18.62 -1.42 14.92
C ALA A 131 19.29 -2.63 14.25
N GLY A 132 19.22 -2.67 12.91
CA GLY A 132 19.83 -3.73 12.10
C GLY A 132 18.92 -4.93 11.80
N LEU A 133 17.83 -5.12 12.53
CA LEU A 133 16.89 -6.22 12.26
C LEU A 133 16.13 -6.04 10.95
N ASP A 134 15.84 -4.80 10.57
CA ASP A 134 15.21 -4.50 9.28
C ASP A 134 16.14 -4.75 8.08
N ARG A 135 17.45 -4.92 8.31
CA ARG A 135 18.50 -5.12 7.28
C ARG A 135 18.40 -4.09 6.15
N GLY A 136 18.05 -2.84 6.49
CA GLY A 136 17.86 -1.74 5.54
C GLY A 136 16.54 -1.77 4.76
N TYR A 137 15.65 -2.74 5.02
CA TYR A 137 14.31 -2.82 4.47
C TYR A 137 13.29 -2.28 5.47
N ILE A 138 13.14 -0.95 5.45
CA ILE A 138 12.31 -0.18 6.40
C ILE A 138 10.86 -0.65 6.51
N VAL A 139 10.34 -1.33 5.47
CA VAL A 139 8.96 -1.81 5.40
C VAL A 139 8.67 -2.87 6.47
N LEU A 140 9.69 -3.58 6.99
CA LEU A 140 9.51 -4.53 8.10
C LEU A 140 9.02 -3.89 9.41
N ASN A 141 9.18 -2.57 9.57
CA ASN A 141 8.61 -1.87 10.71
C ASN A 141 7.09 -1.86 10.70
N ARG A 142 6.44 -2.07 9.55
CA ARG A 142 4.98 -2.05 9.40
C ARG A 142 4.27 -3.17 10.16
N PRO A 143 4.57 -4.47 9.95
CA PRO A 143 3.95 -5.52 10.75
C PRO A 143 4.21 -5.34 12.24
N TRP A 144 5.42 -4.90 12.61
CA TRP A 144 5.76 -4.63 14.01
C TRP A 144 4.95 -3.47 14.60
N ALA A 145 4.70 -2.43 13.81
CA ALA A 145 3.86 -1.30 14.20
C ALA A 145 2.41 -1.74 14.46
N PHE A 146 1.86 -2.63 13.62
CA PHE A 146 0.54 -3.20 13.84
C PHE A 146 0.46 -4.06 15.09
N VAL A 147 1.45 -4.91 15.36
CA VAL A 147 1.50 -5.72 16.60
C VAL A 147 1.41 -4.82 17.83
N GLN A 148 2.26 -3.80 17.92
CA GLN A 148 2.26 -2.88 19.07
C GLN A 148 0.99 -2.04 19.17
N TRP A 149 0.48 -1.53 18.05
CA TRP A 149 -0.73 -0.71 18.03
C TRP A 149 -1.96 -1.52 18.46
N LEU A 150 -2.12 -2.73 17.95
CA LEU A 150 -3.23 -3.63 18.30
C LEU A 150 -3.20 -4.07 19.76
N GLU A 151 -2.01 -4.25 20.33
CA GLU A 151 -1.84 -4.62 21.75
C GLU A 151 -2.16 -3.45 22.69
N LYS A 152 -1.79 -2.22 22.33
CA LYS A 152 -1.73 -1.09 23.26
C LYS A 152 -2.80 -0.02 23.03
N ALA A 153 -3.35 0.11 21.82
CA ALA A 153 -4.30 1.16 21.49
C ALA A 153 -5.75 0.72 21.76
N THR A 154 -6.58 1.68 22.16
CA THR A 154 -8.03 1.50 22.20
C THR A 154 -8.61 1.77 20.81
N ILE A 155 -9.17 0.73 20.20
CA ILE A 155 -9.83 0.79 18.87
C ILE A 155 -11.30 0.45 19.07
N GLU A 156 -12.19 1.41 18.85
CA GLU A 156 -13.63 1.25 19.06
C GLU A 156 -14.25 0.30 18.02
N GLU A 157 -13.85 0.42 16.76
CA GLU A 157 -14.41 -0.37 15.68
C GLU A 157 -13.99 -1.85 15.73
N GLU A 158 -14.88 -2.71 15.22
CA GLU A 158 -14.62 -4.15 15.08
C GLU A 158 -13.77 -4.48 13.85
N TYR A 159 -13.74 -3.59 12.86
CA TYR A 159 -12.97 -3.76 11.63
C TYR A 159 -11.88 -2.70 11.54
N VAL A 160 -10.81 -3.01 10.82
CA VAL A 160 -9.70 -2.10 10.53
C VAL A 160 -9.47 -2.10 9.02
N LEU A 161 -9.38 -0.91 8.42
CA LEU A 161 -8.75 -0.69 7.13
C LEU A 161 -7.25 -0.48 7.34
N MET A 162 -6.44 -1.45 6.93
CA MET A 162 -5.00 -1.25 6.78
C MET A 162 -4.75 -0.50 5.47
N ALA A 163 -4.23 0.73 5.59
CA ALA A 163 -3.98 1.66 4.48
C ALA A 163 -2.52 2.15 4.47
N GLU A 164 -2.14 2.83 3.39
CA GLU A 164 -0.81 3.44 3.21
C GLU A 164 -0.90 4.98 3.04
N PRO A 165 0.16 5.74 3.39
CA PRO A 165 0.17 7.19 3.22
C PRO A 165 -0.02 7.65 1.78
N ASP A 166 0.39 6.84 0.79
CA ASP A 166 0.35 7.16 -0.64
C ASP A 166 -0.98 6.78 -1.31
N GLN A 167 -2.06 6.84 -0.54
CA GLN A 167 -3.41 6.58 -1.00
C GLN A 167 -4.29 7.82 -0.84
N VAL A 168 -5.26 7.99 -1.72
CA VAL A 168 -6.27 9.05 -1.65
C VAL A 168 -7.66 8.45 -1.84
N PHE A 169 -8.59 8.76 -0.92
CA PHE A 169 -10.00 8.44 -1.10
C PHE A 169 -10.63 9.36 -2.16
N ILE A 170 -11.31 8.77 -3.14
CA ILE A 170 -12.05 9.49 -4.19
C ILE A 170 -13.56 9.34 -4.08
N LYS A 171 -14.04 8.40 -3.25
CA LYS A 171 -15.46 8.16 -2.93
C LYS A 171 -15.62 7.74 -1.46
N PRO A 172 -16.84 7.88 -0.89
CA PRO A 172 -17.20 7.25 0.38
C PRO A 172 -16.94 5.74 0.31
N LEU A 173 -16.21 5.19 1.28
CA LEU A 173 -15.85 3.77 1.32
C LEU A 173 -16.78 3.02 2.29
N PRO A 174 -17.65 2.12 1.82
CA PRO A 174 -18.40 1.21 2.68
C PRO A 174 -17.49 0.07 3.18
N ASN A 175 -17.94 -0.65 4.20
CA ASN A 175 -17.22 -1.82 4.68
C ASN A 175 -17.33 -2.93 3.63
N LEU A 176 -16.22 -3.17 2.91
CA LEU A 176 -16.17 -4.16 1.84
C LEU A 176 -16.02 -5.60 2.38
N ALA A 177 -15.64 -5.75 3.64
CA ALA A 177 -15.51 -7.05 4.30
C ALA A 177 -16.89 -7.60 4.69
N HIS A 178 -16.98 -8.93 4.84
CA HIS A 178 -18.24 -9.57 5.19
C HIS A 178 -18.03 -10.71 6.18
N GLY A 179 -18.61 -10.58 7.38
CA GLY A 179 -18.49 -11.60 8.41
C GLY A 179 -17.01 -11.88 8.75
N ALA A 180 -16.58 -13.13 8.61
CA ALA A 180 -15.20 -13.55 8.83
C ALA A 180 -14.26 -13.30 7.64
N TYR A 181 -14.78 -12.87 6.49
CA TYR A 181 -14.00 -12.70 5.26
C TYR A 181 -13.53 -11.24 5.11
N PRO A 182 -12.22 -10.96 5.21
CA PRO A 182 -11.68 -9.64 4.94
C PRO A 182 -11.82 -9.30 3.45
N ALA A 183 -11.78 -8.02 3.10
CA ALA A 183 -11.73 -7.57 1.71
C ALA A 183 -10.36 -6.98 1.39
N ALA A 184 -9.79 -7.35 0.24
CA ALA A 184 -8.44 -6.96 -0.15
C ALA A 184 -8.33 -6.68 -1.65
N PHE A 185 -7.37 -5.82 -2.03
CA PHE A 185 -7.03 -5.63 -3.43
C PHE A 185 -6.13 -6.78 -3.94
N PRO A 186 -6.45 -7.40 -5.09
CA PRO A 186 -5.60 -8.43 -5.69
C PRO A 186 -4.41 -7.82 -6.43
N PHE A 187 -3.20 -8.15 -5.98
CA PHE A 187 -1.96 -7.74 -6.62
C PHE A 187 -1.47 -8.79 -7.61
N PHE A 188 -1.46 -8.44 -8.90
CA PHE A 188 -1.09 -9.36 -9.99
C PHE A 188 0.34 -9.92 -9.88
N TYR A 189 1.22 -9.27 -9.12
CA TYR A 189 2.60 -9.68 -8.88
C TYR A 189 2.79 -10.55 -7.64
N ILE A 190 1.77 -10.70 -6.79
CA ILE A 190 1.80 -11.66 -5.68
C ILE A 190 1.30 -13.01 -6.20
N LYS A 191 2.25 -13.87 -6.54
CA LYS A 191 1.97 -15.14 -7.23
C LYS A 191 2.53 -16.33 -6.46
N ALA A 192 1.75 -16.82 -5.50
CA ALA A 192 2.18 -17.91 -4.64
C ALA A 192 2.43 -19.21 -5.40
N ALA A 193 1.55 -19.56 -6.36
CA ALA A 193 1.70 -20.77 -7.17
C ALA A 193 2.94 -20.77 -8.07
N GLU A 194 3.27 -19.62 -8.69
CA GLU A 194 4.50 -19.48 -9.50
C GLU A 194 5.78 -19.56 -8.63
N ASN A 195 5.66 -19.28 -7.33
CA ASN A 195 6.76 -19.27 -6.37
C ASN A 195 6.68 -20.42 -5.34
N GLU A 196 6.01 -21.54 -5.68
CA GLU A 196 5.65 -22.56 -4.71
C GLU A 196 6.84 -23.04 -3.86
N LYS A 197 7.99 -23.32 -4.50
CA LYS A 197 9.20 -23.78 -3.79
C LYS A 197 9.60 -22.82 -2.65
N LEU A 198 9.54 -21.51 -2.89
CA LEU A 198 9.88 -20.51 -1.88
C LEU A 198 8.78 -20.36 -0.82
N ILE A 199 7.52 -20.37 -1.26
CA ILE A 199 6.37 -20.29 -0.35
C ILE A 199 6.33 -21.48 0.62
N ARG A 200 6.68 -22.69 0.18
CA ARG A 200 6.69 -23.90 1.04
C ARG A 200 7.65 -23.82 2.23
N LYS A 201 8.65 -22.94 2.21
CA LYS A 201 9.51 -22.68 3.39
C LYS A 201 8.72 -22.05 4.56
N PHE A 202 7.60 -21.39 4.26
CA PHE A 202 6.78 -20.64 5.21
C PHE A 202 5.33 -21.12 5.29
N TYR A 203 4.82 -21.79 4.26
CA TYR A 203 3.52 -22.47 4.21
C TYR A 203 3.71 -23.95 3.82
N PRO A 204 4.10 -24.82 4.78
CA PRO A 204 4.42 -26.21 4.49
C PRO A 204 3.24 -27.01 3.93
N VAL A 205 3.51 -28.13 3.25
CA VAL A 205 2.50 -28.93 2.53
C VAL A 205 1.35 -29.37 3.44
N ASN A 206 1.62 -29.68 4.71
CA ASN A 206 0.60 -30.08 5.68
C ASN A 206 -0.35 -28.95 6.10
N ARG A 207 -0.08 -27.70 5.73
CA ARG A 207 -0.98 -26.56 5.99
C ARG A 207 -2.08 -26.40 4.93
N GLY A 208 -1.87 -26.92 3.72
CA GLY A 208 -2.84 -26.83 2.63
C GLY A 208 -2.19 -26.61 1.26
N PRO A 209 -2.98 -26.55 0.16
CA PRO A 209 -2.48 -26.19 -1.16
C PRO A 209 -1.92 -24.76 -1.20
N VAL A 210 -0.89 -24.51 -2.02
CA VAL A 210 -0.27 -23.18 -2.14
C VAL A 210 -1.25 -22.10 -2.64
N THR A 211 -2.32 -22.51 -3.32
CA THR A 211 -3.43 -21.65 -3.75
C THR A 211 -4.25 -21.10 -2.58
N ASP A 212 -4.01 -21.56 -1.35
CA ASP A 212 -4.56 -20.95 -0.14
C ASP A 212 -3.95 -19.58 0.17
N VAL A 213 -2.76 -19.29 -0.35
CA VAL A 213 -2.13 -17.98 -0.24
C VAL A 213 -2.73 -17.06 -1.29
N ASP A 214 -3.64 -16.19 -0.86
CA ASP A 214 -4.32 -15.22 -1.74
C ASP A 214 -3.31 -14.24 -2.37
N PRO A 215 -3.55 -13.74 -3.60
CA PRO A 215 -2.67 -12.81 -4.31
C PRO A 215 -2.83 -11.38 -3.76
N ILE A 216 -2.57 -11.17 -2.48
CA ILE A 216 -2.85 -9.92 -1.76
C ILE A 216 -1.62 -9.41 -1.01
N GLY A 217 -1.69 -8.16 -0.55
CA GLY A 217 -0.77 -7.60 0.43
C GLY A 217 -1.58 -7.04 1.60
N ASN A 218 -0.91 -6.39 2.56
CA ASN A 218 -1.58 -5.87 3.74
C ASN A 218 -2.44 -4.62 3.47
N SER A 219 -2.25 -3.92 2.34
CA SER A 219 -2.96 -2.67 2.02
C SER A 219 -3.37 -2.58 0.56
N PRO A 220 -4.61 -2.14 0.25
CA PRO A 220 -5.69 -1.92 1.19
C PRO A 220 -6.34 -3.25 1.60
N VAL A 221 -6.59 -3.41 2.90
CA VAL A 221 -7.36 -4.54 3.45
C VAL A 221 -8.31 -4.05 4.53
N ILE A 222 -9.60 -4.41 4.43
CA ILE A 222 -10.55 -4.29 5.55
C ILE A 222 -10.69 -5.66 6.21
N ILE A 223 -10.32 -5.76 7.48
CA ILE A 223 -10.25 -7.01 8.24
C ILE A 223 -10.84 -6.82 9.64
N LYS A 224 -11.46 -7.86 10.21
CA LYS A 224 -11.87 -7.84 11.62
C LYS A 224 -10.65 -7.69 12.53
N LYS A 225 -10.72 -6.80 13.50
CA LYS A 225 -9.68 -6.56 14.52
C LYS A 225 -9.25 -7.84 15.22
N SER A 226 -10.19 -8.71 15.57
CA SER A 226 -9.88 -10.00 16.22
C SER A 226 -9.03 -10.91 15.32
N VAL A 227 -9.34 -10.99 14.02
CA VAL A 227 -8.56 -11.77 13.06
C VAL A 227 -7.19 -11.13 12.84
N LEU A 228 -7.14 -9.80 12.74
CA LEU A 228 -5.88 -9.07 12.57
C LEU A 228 -4.95 -9.24 13.79
N ASN A 229 -5.49 -9.33 15.01
CA ASN A 229 -4.72 -9.63 16.22
C ASN A 229 -4.00 -10.98 16.15
N GLU A 230 -4.62 -11.98 15.53
CA GLU A 230 -4.01 -13.30 15.34
C GLU A 230 -3.00 -13.29 14.18
N VAL A 231 -3.31 -12.59 13.09
CA VAL A 231 -2.48 -12.55 11.88
C VAL A 231 -1.22 -11.70 12.07
N ALA A 232 -1.30 -10.55 12.74
CA ALA A 232 -0.21 -9.56 12.78
C ALA A 232 1.11 -10.10 13.37
N PRO A 233 1.13 -10.87 14.48
CA PRO A 233 2.36 -11.47 14.98
C PRO A 233 2.97 -12.50 14.01
N THR A 234 2.13 -13.30 13.35
CA THR A 234 2.59 -14.27 12.33
C THR A 234 3.12 -13.55 11.09
N TRP A 235 2.46 -12.47 10.66
CA TRP A 235 2.91 -11.62 9.55
C TRP A 235 4.29 -11.05 9.83
N MET A 236 4.51 -10.45 11.00
CA MET A 236 5.84 -10.00 11.43
C MET A 236 6.88 -11.12 11.34
N ASN A 237 6.62 -12.27 11.96
CA ASN A 237 7.58 -13.37 12.02
C ASN A 237 7.89 -13.96 10.65
N VAL A 238 6.88 -14.12 9.79
CA VAL A 238 7.07 -14.64 8.43
C VAL A 238 7.87 -13.64 7.60
N SER A 239 7.54 -12.34 7.64
CA SER A 239 8.30 -11.31 6.92
C SER A 239 9.76 -11.24 7.38
N MET A 240 10.03 -11.35 8.69
CA MET A 240 11.39 -11.42 9.21
C MET A 240 12.15 -12.64 8.69
N ARG A 241 11.56 -13.84 8.76
CA ARG A 241 12.19 -15.07 8.26
C ARG A 241 12.41 -15.05 6.75
N MET A 242 11.48 -14.47 5.98
CA MET A 242 11.66 -14.26 4.54
C MET A 242 12.81 -13.27 4.26
N LYS A 243 12.97 -12.24 5.09
CA LYS A 243 14.08 -11.30 4.96
C LYS A 243 15.42 -11.94 5.32
N GLU A 244 15.43 -12.90 6.24
CA GLU A 244 16.63 -13.65 6.62
C GLU A 244 17.08 -14.66 5.54
N ASP A 245 16.12 -15.32 4.88
CA ASP A 245 16.39 -16.29 3.81
C ASP A 245 16.86 -15.60 2.50
N PRO A 246 18.10 -15.85 2.03
CA PRO A 246 18.65 -15.15 0.87
C PRO A 246 17.90 -15.41 -0.44
N GLU A 247 17.25 -16.57 -0.60
CA GLU A 247 16.48 -16.86 -1.82
C GLU A 247 15.20 -16.03 -1.86
N THR A 248 14.47 -15.93 -0.74
CA THR A 248 13.24 -15.13 -0.69
C THR A 248 13.49 -13.64 -0.63
N ASP A 249 14.52 -13.17 0.07
CA ASP A 249 14.90 -11.74 0.05
C ASP A 249 15.21 -11.27 -1.38
N ARG A 250 15.95 -12.10 -2.13
CA ARG A 250 16.28 -11.80 -3.52
C ARG A 250 15.07 -11.87 -4.44
N GLU A 251 14.24 -12.90 -4.33
CA GLU A 251 13.11 -13.10 -5.25
C GLU A 251 11.95 -12.12 -5.00
N PHE A 252 11.54 -11.96 -3.74
CA PHE A 252 10.38 -11.12 -3.41
C PHE A 252 10.76 -9.64 -3.24
N GLY A 253 12.01 -9.35 -2.89
CA GLY A 253 12.54 -7.98 -2.83
C GLY A 253 11.64 -7.01 -2.07
N TRP A 254 11.20 -5.95 -2.75
CA TRP A 254 10.40 -4.88 -2.12
C TRP A 254 8.99 -5.31 -1.68
N VAL A 255 8.42 -6.37 -2.25
CA VAL A 255 7.07 -6.85 -1.94
C VAL A 255 7.08 -8.03 -0.96
N LEU A 256 8.24 -8.33 -0.37
CA LEU A 256 8.43 -9.42 0.57
C LEU A 256 7.50 -9.33 1.78
N GLU A 257 7.29 -8.14 2.32
CA GLU A 257 6.35 -7.92 3.42
C GLU A 257 4.92 -8.34 3.02
N MET A 258 4.48 -8.01 1.81
CA MET A 258 3.16 -8.38 1.29
C MET A 258 2.99 -9.89 1.18
N TYR A 259 4.02 -10.60 0.70
CA TYR A 259 4.04 -12.07 0.74
C TYR A 259 3.96 -12.61 2.17
N GLY A 260 4.62 -11.95 3.12
CA GLY A 260 4.52 -12.27 4.53
C GLY A 260 3.09 -12.16 5.06
N TYR A 261 2.36 -11.09 4.71
CA TYR A 261 0.95 -10.93 5.09
C TYR A 261 0.06 -12.01 4.44
N ALA A 262 0.25 -12.28 3.15
CA ALA A 262 -0.51 -13.31 2.43
C ALA A 262 -0.31 -14.71 3.04
N VAL A 263 0.94 -15.08 3.33
CA VAL A 263 1.28 -16.37 3.95
C VAL A 263 0.75 -16.44 5.39
N ALA A 264 0.88 -15.38 6.17
CA ALA A 264 0.36 -15.33 7.54
C ALA A 264 -1.16 -15.50 7.58
N SER A 265 -1.87 -14.85 6.65
CA SER A 265 -3.32 -15.01 6.50
C SER A 265 -3.69 -16.46 6.19
N ALA A 266 -2.99 -17.10 5.24
CA ALA A 266 -3.22 -18.50 4.89
C ALA A 266 -2.91 -19.46 6.05
N LEU A 267 -1.85 -19.22 6.82
CA LEU A 267 -1.51 -20.01 8.01
C LEU A 267 -2.60 -20.02 9.09
N HIS A 268 -3.44 -18.97 9.11
CA HIS A 268 -4.58 -18.80 9.99
C HIS A 268 -5.93 -19.13 9.31
N GLY A 269 -5.91 -19.69 8.09
CA GLY A 269 -7.12 -20.06 7.35
C GLY A 269 -7.96 -18.87 6.89
N VAL A 270 -7.37 -17.67 6.82
CA VAL A 270 -8.08 -16.44 6.44
C VAL A 270 -8.13 -16.32 4.92
N LYS A 271 -9.35 -16.23 4.37
CA LYS A 271 -9.62 -16.02 2.95
C LYS A 271 -10.23 -14.67 2.65
N HIS A 272 -9.72 -14.00 1.62
CA HIS A 272 -10.11 -12.64 1.27
C HIS A 272 -11.15 -12.58 0.14
N ILE A 273 -12.08 -11.64 0.25
CA ILE A 273 -12.90 -11.16 -0.84
C ILE A 273 -12.02 -10.23 -1.70
N LEU A 274 -11.67 -10.68 -2.90
CA LEU A 274 -10.80 -9.92 -3.81
C LEU A 274 -11.60 -8.81 -4.51
N ARG A 275 -11.20 -7.56 -4.31
CA ARG A 275 -11.89 -6.35 -4.80
C ARG A 275 -10.98 -5.55 -5.72
N LYS A 276 -11.16 -5.70 -7.04
CA LYS A 276 -10.44 -4.90 -8.05
C LYS A 276 -10.86 -3.43 -8.04
N ASP A 277 -12.08 -3.14 -7.60
CA ASP A 277 -12.64 -1.81 -7.43
C ASP A 277 -12.20 -1.13 -6.12
N PHE A 278 -11.37 -1.78 -5.29
CA PHE A 278 -10.91 -1.19 -4.05
C PHE A 278 -10.02 0.04 -4.31
N MET A 279 -9.05 -0.11 -5.20
CA MET A 279 -8.17 0.98 -5.60
C MET A 279 -7.72 0.87 -7.07
N ILE A 280 -7.22 1.98 -7.61
CA ILE A 280 -6.51 2.05 -8.89
C ILE A 280 -5.09 2.57 -8.71
N GLN A 281 -4.21 2.26 -9.67
CA GLN A 281 -2.79 2.60 -9.69
C GLN A 281 -2.42 3.35 -10.98
N PRO A 282 -2.62 4.68 -11.04
CA PRO A 282 -2.14 5.51 -12.14
C PRO A 282 -0.60 5.43 -12.25
N PRO A 283 -0.04 5.53 -13.46
CA PRO A 283 -0.70 5.82 -14.74
C PRO A 283 -1.29 4.59 -15.46
N TRP A 284 -1.26 3.41 -14.85
CA TRP A 284 -1.64 2.15 -15.50
C TRP A 284 -3.14 1.94 -15.60
N ASP A 285 -3.85 2.28 -14.53
CA ASP A 285 -5.31 2.30 -14.54
C ASP A 285 -5.80 3.65 -15.05
N LEU A 286 -6.50 3.67 -16.19
CA LEU A 286 -6.78 4.89 -16.93
C LEU A 286 -8.02 5.66 -16.43
N LYS A 287 -8.97 4.97 -15.80
CA LYS A 287 -10.28 5.48 -15.40
C LYS A 287 -10.52 5.31 -13.89
N ILE A 288 -11.49 6.03 -13.34
CA ILE A 288 -11.87 5.95 -11.92
C ILE A 288 -13.18 5.17 -11.66
N ASP A 289 -13.71 4.51 -12.69
CA ASP A 289 -15.03 3.87 -12.67
C ASP A 289 -15.16 2.88 -11.51
N GLY A 290 -16.21 3.05 -10.70
CA GLY A 290 -16.51 2.16 -9.56
C GLY A 290 -15.50 2.17 -8.39
N THR A 291 -14.35 2.85 -8.52
CA THR A 291 -13.25 2.71 -7.55
C THR A 291 -13.35 3.67 -6.36
N PHE A 292 -12.85 3.26 -5.19
CA PHE A 292 -12.85 4.05 -3.95
C PHE A 292 -11.57 4.84 -3.67
N MET A 293 -10.40 4.31 -4.06
CA MET A 293 -9.10 4.87 -3.72
C MET A 293 -8.16 4.97 -4.94
N ILE A 294 -7.25 5.94 -4.91
CA ILE A 294 -6.10 6.02 -5.81
C ILE A 294 -4.84 5.71 -5.01
N HIS A 295 -4.04 4.75 -5.45
CA HIS A 295 -2.70 4.47 -4.93
C HIS A 295 -1.66 5.05 -5.89
N TYR A 296 -0.99 6.12 -5.50
CA TYR A 296 -0.07 6.86 -6.37
C TYR A 296 1.38 6.38 -6.20
N THR A 297 1.58 5.08 -6.39
CA THR A 297 2.89 4.44 -6.22
C THR A 297 3.85 4.69 -7.39
N TYR A 298 3.34 4.87 -8.61
CA TYR A 298 4.15 5.06 -9.82
C TYR A 298 4.33 6.53 -10.19
N GLY A 299 5.45 6.86 -10.81
CA GLY A 299 5.63 8.15 -11.47
C GLY A 299 4.73 8.27 -12.69
N CYS A 300 4.08 9.42 -12.82
CA CYS A 300 3.25 9.80 -13.96
C CYS A 300 4.05 10.79 -14.82
N ASP A 301 4.73 10.29 -15.84
CA ASP A 301 5.59 11.07 -16.74
C ASP A 301 4.98 11.12 -18.14
N TYR A 302 4.73 12.32 -18.65
CA TYR A 302 4.07 12.53 -19.94
C TYR A 302 4.75 13.59 -20.79
N SER A 303 4.66 13.45 -22.12
CA SER A 303 4.93 14.54 -23.05
C SER A 303 3.82 15.59 -22.98
N LEU A 304 4.06 16.80 -23.50
CA LEU A 304 3.03 17.85 -23.60
C LEU A 304 1.87 17.48 -24.55
N LYS A 305 2.02 16.40 -25.33
CA LYS A 305 0.96 15.82 -26.17
C LYS A 305 0.11 14.77 -25.43
N GLY A 306 0.41 14.50 -24.16
CA GLY A 306 -0.32 13.52 -23.34
C GLY A 306 0.16 12.08 -23.50
N GLU A 307 1.35 11.85 -24.05
CA GLU A 307 1.90 10.50 -24.27
C GLU A 307 2.78 10.08 -23.08
N LEU A 308 2.56 8.89 -22.52
CA LEU A 308 3.32 8.38 -21.38
C LEU A 308 4.80 8.15 -21.77
N THR A 309 5.74 8.76 -21.05
CA THR A 309 7.18 8.64 -21.29
C THR A 309 7.81 7.60 -20.36
N TYR A 310 7.70 6.32 -20.74
CA TYR A 310 8.20 5.21 -19.92
C TYR A 310 9.70 5.29 -19.64
N GLY A 311 10.09 5.15 -18.37
CA GLY A 311 11.49 5.09 -17.93
C GLY A 311 12.27 6.40 -18.09
N LYS A 312 11.60 7.52 -18.38
CA LYS A 312 12.20 8.83 -18.57
C LYS A 312 11.38 9.89 -17.84
N ILE A 313 12.06 10.94 -17.37
CA ILE A 313 11.40 12.13 -16.84
C ILE A 313 10.64 12.79 -18.00
N GLY A 314 9.32 12.89 -17.85
CA GLY A 314 8.44 13.52 -18.83
C GLY A 314 8.53 15.04 -18.82
N GLU A 315 8.01 15.69 -19.86
CA GLU A 315 7.88 17.14 -19.91
C GLU A 315 6.88 17.65 -18.87
N TRP A 316 5.83 16.87 -18.61
CA TRP A 316 4.97 16.98 -17.44
C TRP A 316 5.18 15.76 -16.53
N ARG A 317 5.25 15.98 -15.22
CA ARG A 317 5.51 14.91 -14.24
C ARG A 317 4.74 15.11 -12.94
N PHE A 318 4.17 14.02 -12.44
CA PHE A 318 3.86 13.84 -11.03
C PHE A 318 4.49 12.54 -10.52
N ASP A 319 5.49 12.63 -9.64
CA ASP A 319 6.03 11.48 -8.91
C ASP A 319 6.34 11.92 -7.49
N LYS A 320 5.75 11.22 -6.51
CA LYS A 320 5.97 11.46 -5.08
C LYS A 320 7.45 11.40 -4.68
N ARG A 321 8.28 10.62 -5.40
CA ARG A 321 9.73 10.52 -5.17
C ARG A 321 10.50 11.77 -5.58
N SER A 322 9.85 12.73 -6.24
CA SER A 322 10.40 14.07 -6.46
C SER A 322 10.33 14.93 -5.18
N TYR A 323 9.57 14.48 -4.17
CA TYR A 323 9.23 15.23 -2.96
C TYR A 323 9.68 14.45 -1.70
N LEU A 324 10.92 13.94 -1.70
CA LEU A 324 11.48 13.18 -0.56
C LEU A 324 11.82 14.06 0.64
N ARG A 325 12.17 15.33 0.40
CA ARG A 325 12.71 16.26 1.41
C ARG A 325 11.68 17.25 1.94
N GLY A 326 10.45 17.19 1.44
CA GLY A 326 9.39 18.13 1.79
C GLY A 326 8.15 17.92 0.93
N PRO A 327 7.05 18.62 1.23
CA PRO A 327 5.81 18.52 0.48
C PRO A 327 5.96 19.01 -0.98
N PRO A 328 5.14 18.53 -1.93
CA PRO A 328 5.00 19.19 -3.22
C PRO A 328 4.50 20.63 -3.06
N PRO A 329 4.87 21.54 -3.98
CA PRO A 329 4.32 22.90 -3.96
C PRO A 329 2.80 22.88 -4.18
N LYS A 330 2.12 23.92 -3.70
CA LYS A 330 0.72 24.17 -4.05
C LYS A 330 0.56 24.40 -5.55
N ASN A 331 -0.64 24.15 -6.07
CA ASN A 331 -1.01 24.44 -7.45
C ASN A 331 -0.10 23.76 -8.48
N LEU A 332 0.13 22.45 -8.33
CA LEU A 332 0.80 21.65 -9.34
C LEU A 332 0.11 21.83 -10.70
N PRO A 333 0.87 21.93 -11.80
CA PRO A 333 0.28 22.03 -13.13
C PRO A 333 -0.57 20.81 -13.41
N LEU A 334 -1.78 21.01 -13.93
CA LEU A 334 -2.61 19.92 -14.42
C LEU A 334 -1.90 19.21 -15.58
N PRO A 335 -2.09 17.89 -15.73
CA PRO A 335 -1.51 17.18 -16.86
C PRO A 335 -2.06 17.68 -18.20
N PRO A 336 -1.27 17.54 -19.29
CA PRO A 336 -1.68 17.97 -20.62
C PRO A 336 -2.92 17.23 -21.13
N PRO A 337 -3.63 17.77 -22.15
CA PRO A 337 -4.72 17.06 -22.82
C PRO A 337 -4.28 15.66 -23.30
N GLY A 338 -5.18 14.68 -23.19
CA GLY A 338 -4.91 13.28 -23.56
C GLY A 338 -4.38 12.40 -22.43
N VAL A 339 -3.95 12.98 -21.31
CA VAL A 339 -3.57 12.22 -20.11
C VAL A 339 -4.80 11.56 -19.46
N PRO A 340 -4.70 10.32 -18.95
CA PRO A 340 -5.83 9.59 -18.40
C PRO A 340 -6.53 10.31 -17.24
N GLU A 341 -7.84 10.06 -17.12
CA GLU A 341 -8.71 10.62 -16.08
C GLU A 341 -8.17 10.36 -14.67
N SER A 342 -7.62 9.17 -14.44
CA SER A 342 -7.09 8.77 -13.14
C SER A 342 -5.92 9.66 -12.67
N VAL A 343 -5.00 10.02 -13.58
CA VAL A 343 -3.87 10.91 -13.32
C VAL A 343 -4.36 12.35 -13.13
N VAL A 344 -5.29 12.81 -13.97
CA VAL A 344 -5.93 14.14 -13.83
C VAL A 344 -6.59 14.25 -12.45
N THR A 345 -7.32 13.22 -12.04
CA THR A 345 -8.02 13.17 -10.75
C THR A 345 -7.04 13.17 -9.59
N LEU A 346 -5.98 12.36 -9.64
CA LEU A 346 -4.92 12.36 -8.63
C LEU A 346 -4.35 13.76 -8.40
N VAL A 347 -3.96 14.46 -9.47
CA VAL A 347 -3.34 15.79 -9.36
C VAL A 347 -4.33 16.83 -8.84
N LYS A 348 -5.60 16.77 -9.27
CA LYS A 348 -6.66 17.63 -8.72
C LYS A 348 -6.86 17.40 -7.22
N ARG A 349 -6.87 16.14 -6.78
CA ARG A 349 -7.02 15.78 -5.36
C ARG A 349 -5.82 16.24 -4.52
N VAL A 350 -4.60 16.14 -5.05
CA VAL A 350 -3.40 16.70 -4.42
C VAL A 350 -3.51 18.21 -4.31
N ASN A 351 -3.82 18.91 -5.41
CA ASN A 351 -3.96 20.37 -5.41
C ASN A 351 -5.02 20.89 -4.46
N GLU A 352 -6.18 20.23 -4.39
CA GLU A 352 -7.21 20.62 -3.43
C GLU A 352 -6.73 20.44 -1.99
N ALA A 353 -6.10 19.31 -1.67
CA ALA A 353 -5.56 19.09 -0.33
C ALA A 353 -4.49 20.13 0.03
N THR A 354 -3.50 20.36 -0.84
CA THR A 354 -2.41 21.31 -0.57
C THR A 354 -2.90 22.76 -0.46
N ALA A 355 -3.97 23.13 -1.16
CA ALA A 355 -4.58 24.45 -1.06
C ALA A 355 -5.34 24.66 0.28
N ASN A 356 -5.90 23.60 0.86
CA ASN A 356 -6.78 23.69 2.02
C ASN A 356 -6.14 23.24 3.35
N ILE A 357 -4.98 22.60 3.32
CA ILE A 357 -4.25 22.19 4.51
C ILE A 357 -3.45 23.38 5.07
N PRO A 358 -3.71 23.85 6.31
CA PRO A 358 -2.97 24.95 6.91
C PRO A 358 -1.47 24.63 7.08
N GLY A 359 -0.60 25.62 6.95
CA GLY A 359 0.85 25.40 7.13
C GLY A 359 1.45 24.35 6.18
N TRP A 360 0.89 24.21 4.96
CA TRP A 360 1.40 23.25 3.98
C TRP A 360 2.86 23.49 3.60
N ASP A 361 3.25 24.75 3.41
CA ASP A 361 4.59 25.12 2.90
C ASP A 361 5.67 25.07 4.00
N THR A 362 5.29 24.86 5.26
CA THR A 362 6.16 24.92 6.45
C THR A 362 6.29 23.58 7.17
N ALA A 363 5.75 22.50 6.60
CA ALA A 363 5.55 21.20 7.25
C ALA A 363 6.68 20.17 7.03
#